data_AF-A0A419R0V5-F1
#
_entry.id   AF-A0A419R0V5-F1
#
_cell.length_a   1.000
_cell.length_b   1.000
_cell.length_c   1.000
_cell.angle_alpha   90.00
_cell.angle_beta   90.00
_cell.angle_gamma   90.00
#
_symmetry.space_group_name_H-M   'P 1'
#
loop_
_entity.id
_entity.type
_entity.pdbx_description
1 polymer ?
#
loop_
_entity_poly.entity_id
_entity_poly.type
_entity_poly.pdbx_seq_one_letter_code
_entity_poly.pdbx_strand_id
1 'polypeptide(L)'
;MEQAQAIVRIMFPPETREQTFAKTIDDMLGQFRRAMKVDSVPDAGLRKMLNDQFDAMPGLLMPTVREYLPQILDATALAYTHEYSLDELRHIRAFAETPAGSRYLQTSMKLLGDPAVAKVNEAYLEAIQKVQLAERERMQAEIVDYLKKHPDVAAKLQGNRVPSSNE
;
A
#
# COMPACT_ATOMS: atom_id res chain seq x y z
N MET A 1 -23.00 13.53 11.94
CA MET A 1 -21.74 14.05 11.38
C MET A 1 -20.76 14.53 12.46
N GLU A 2 -21.16 15.44 13.37
CA GLU A 2 -20.25 16.00 14.40
C GLU A 2 -19.54 14.92 15.25
N GLN A 3 -20.29 13.92 15.73
CA GLN A 3 -19.72 12.83 16.55
C GLN A 3 -18.66 12.03 15.79
N ALA A 4 -18.93 11.70 14.53
CA ALA A 4 -17.99 10.98 13.66
C ALA A 4 -16.72 11.78 13.39
N GLN A 5 -16.84 13.08 13.11
CA GLN A 5 -15.68 13.96 12.94
C GLN A 5 -14.84 14.06 14.22
N ALA A 6 -15.47 14.07 15.40
CA ALA A 6 -14.75 14.03 16.68
C ALA A 6 -13.96 12.72 16.85
N ILE A 7 -14.57 11.58 16.55
CA ILE A 7 -13.90 10.26 16.58
C ILE A 7 -12.69 10.24 15.63
N VAL A 8 -12.85 10.69 14.39
CA VAL A 8 -11.77 10.71 13.39
C VAL A 8 -10.63 11.64 13.83
N ARG A 9 -10.92 12.79 14.45
CA ARG A 9 -9.88 13.68 15.00
C ARG A 9 -9.11 13.05 16.17
N ILE A 10 -9.76 12.22 16.98
CA ILE A 10 -9.08 11.48 18.05
C ILE A 10 -8.20 10.37 17.47
N MET A 11 -8.72 9.65 16.47
CA MET A 11 -8.00 8.58 15.77
C MET A 11 -6.79 9.10 15.00
N PHE A 12 -6.91 10.26 14.33
CA PHE A 12 -5.86 10.91 13.56
C PHE A 12 -5.71 12.38 13.98
N PRO A 13 -4.99 12.64 15.09
CA PRO A 13 -4.82 13.99 15.61
C PRO A 13 -4.17 14.92 14.58
N PRO A 14 -4.68 16.16 14.39
CA PRO A 14 -4.19 17.08 13.38
C PRO A 14 -2.68 17.28 13.34
N GLU A 15 -2.07 17.30 14.52
CA GLU A 15 -0.65 17.52 14.79
C GLU A 15 0.25 16.33 14.45
N THR A 16 -0.29 15.10 14.44
CA THR A 16 0.50 13.86 14.29
C THR A 16 0.03 12.95 13.17
N ARG A 17 -1.12 13.25 12.53
CA ARG A 17 -1.67 12.43 11.45
C ARG A 17 -0.69 12.25 10.30
N GLU A 18 -0.02 13.30 9.85
CA GLU A 18 0.93 13.18 8.74
C GLU A 18 2.09 12.25 9.08
N GLN A 19 2.68 12.41 10.25
CA GLN A 19 3.74 11.54 10.75
C GLN A 19 3.26 10.09 10.88
N THR A 20 2.01 9.89 11.29
CA THR A 20 1.41 8.56 11.41
C THR A 20 1.33 7.88 10.05
N PHE A 21 0.81 8.56 9.02
CA PHE A 21 0.76 8.02 7.65
C PHE A 21 2.16 7.78 7.07
N ALA A 22 3.11 8.70 7.30
CA ALA A 22 4.49 8.53 6.88
C ALA A 22 5.12 7.26 7.49
N LYS A 23 4.91 7.04 8.80
CA LYS A 23 5.37 5.84 9.47
C LYS A 23 4.72 4.56 8.93
N THR A 24 3.41 4.59 8.67
CA THR A 24 2.71 3.44 8.07
C THR A 24 3.29 3.10 6.69
N ILE A 25 3.59 4.09 5.86
CA ILE A 25 4.22 3.87 4.56
C ILE A 25 5.60 3.25 4.71
N ASP A 26 6.42 3.77 5.62
CA ASP A 26 7.76 3.25 5.90
C ASP A 26 7.71 1.78 6.38
N ASP A 27 6.83 1.48 7.36
CA ASP A 27 6.66 0.13 7.89
C ASP A 27 6.23 -0.86 6.77
N MET A 28 5.33 -0.44 5.87
CA MET A 28 4.90 -1.24 4.71
C MET A 28 6.03 -1.46 3.71
N LEU A 29 6.76 -0.40 3.33
CA LEU A 29 7.88 -0.49 2.40
C LEU A 29 8.98 -1.41 2.94
N GLY A 30 9.26 -1.36 4.24
CA GLY A 30 10.19 -2.25 4.89
C GLY A 30 9.76 -3.72 4.80
N GLN A 31 8.47 -4.02 4.99
CA GLN A 31 7.93 -5.38 4.81
C GLN A 31 8.07 -5.85 3.35
N PHE A 32 7.78 -5.00 2.37
CA PHE A 32 7.97 -5.34 0.95
C PHE A 32 9.43 -5.62 0.58
N ARG A 33 10.35 -4.77 1.07
CA ARG A 33 11.80 -4.94 0.86
C ARG A 33 12.29 -6.29 1.38
N ARG A 34 11.83 -6.71 2.57
CA ARG A 34 12.15 -8.02 3.16
C ARG A 34 11.51 -9.17 2.39
N ALA A 35 10.23 -9.07 2.04
CA ALA A 35 9.53 -10.10 1.27
C ALA A 35 10.18 -10.35 -0.10
N MET A 36 10.63 -9.29 -0.79
CA MET A 36 11.37 -9.39 -2.05
C MET A 36 12.84 -9.79 -1.88
N LYS A 37 13.32 -9.95 -0.64
CA LYS A 37 14.71 -10.30 -0.32
C LYS A 37 15.71 -9.38 -1.02
N VAL A 38 15.41 -8.08 -1.08
CA VAL A 38 16.22 -7.09 -1.82
C VAL A 38 17.68 -7.12 -1.37
N ASP A 39 17.92 -7.23 -0.06
CA ASP A 39 19.28 -7.26 0.49
C ASP A 39 20.04 -8.55 0.16
N SER A 40 19.35 -9.59 -0.30
CA SER A 40 19.94 -10.87 -0.76
C SER A 40 20.19 -10.92 -2.27
N VAL A 41 19.90 -9.85 -3.02
CA VAL A 41 20.19 -9.77 -4.46
C VAL A 41 21.71 -9.83 -4.68
N PRO A 42 22.24 -10.82 -5.44
CA PRO A 42 23.69 -11.02 -5.58
C PRO A 42 24.41 -9.87 -6.28
N ASP A 43 23.78 -9.32 -7.33
CA ASP A 43 24.36 -8.22 -8.08
C ASP A 43 24.31 -6.91 -7.28
N ALA A 44 25.48 -6.32 -7.05
CA ALA A 44 25.59 -5.12 -6.24
C ALA A 44 24.93 -3.89 -6.89
N GLY A 45 24.94 -3.80 -8.22
CA GLY A 45 24.30 -2.71 -8.96
C GLY A 45 22.78 -2.77 -8.84
N LEU A 46 22.20 -3.94 -9.11
CA LEU A 46 20.76 -4.20 -8.99
C LEU A 46 20.27 -4.01 -7.55
N ARG A 47 21.01 -4.54 -6.56
CA ARG A 47 20.67 -4.34 -5.15
C ARG A 47 20.67 -2.86 -4.76
N LYS A 48 21.66 -2.10 -5.24
CA LYS A 48 21.69 -0.65 -5.01
C LYS A 48 20.49 0.05 -5.66
N MET A 49 20.19 -0.24 -6.92
CA MET A 49 19.04 0.35 -7.63
C MET A 49 17.72 0.09 -6.91
N LEU A 50 17.49 -1.15 -6.44
CA LEU A 50 16.29 -1.50 -5.69
C LEU A 50 16.22 -0.75 -4.35
N ASN A 51 17.33 -0.68 -3.62
CA ASN A 51 17.37 0.04 -2.35
C ASN A 51 17.15 1.55 -2.53
N ASP A 52 17.82 2.17 -3.51
CA ASP A 52 17.63 3.59 -3.83
C ASP A 52 16.15 3.87 -4.18
N GLN A 53 15.51 2.97 -4.92
CA GLN A 53 14.09 3.08 -5.24
C GLN A 53 13.23 3.05 -3.97
N PHE A 54 13.45 2.08 -3.07
CA PHE A 54 12.72 1.98 -1.80
C PHE A 54 12.91 3.22 -0.92
N ASP A 55 14.15 3.71 -0.82
CA ASP A 55 14.49 4.85 0.01
C ASP A 55 13.88 6.16 -0.54
N ALA A 56 13.65 6.24 -1.86
CA ALA A 56 12.98 7.38 -2.50
C ALA A 56 11.45 7.36 -2.36
N MET A 57 10.83 6.18 -2.19
CA MET A 57 9.37 6.00 -2.21
C MET A 57 8.61 6.91 -1.23
N PRO A 58 9.01 7.10 0.04
CA PRO A 58 8.29 7.99 0.94
C PRO A 58 8.22 9.43 0.40
N GLY A 59 9.31 9.94 -0.18
CA GLY A 59 9.37 11.27 -0.77
C GLY A 59 8.46 11.42 -1.99
N LEU A 60 8.26 10.34 -2.75
CA LEU A 60 7.37 10.30 -3.91
C LEU A 60 5.89 10.19 -3.51
N LEU A 61 5.57 9.47 -2.43
CA LEU A 61 4.19 9.19 -2.02
C LEU A 61 3.59 10.28 -1.12
N MET A 62 4.39 10.84 -0.21
CA MET A 62 3.88 11.78 0.80
C MET A 62 3.22 13.05 0.24
N PRO A 63 3.67 13.65 -0.88
CA PRO A 63 2.95 14.77 -1.49
C PRO A 63 1.49 14.42 -1.83
N THR A 64 1.27 13.27 -2.48
CA THR A 64 -0.07 12.77 -2.79
C THR A 64 -0.86 12.48 -1.52
N VAL A 65 -0.24 11.88 -0.50
CA VAL A 65 -0.91 11.65 0.78
C VAL A 65 -1.38 12.97 1.37
N ARG A 66 -0.54 14.01 1.41
CA ARG A 66 -0.91 15.33 1.96
C ARG A 66 -2.07 15.97 1.20
N GLU A 67 -2.10 15.84 -0.12
CA GLU A 67 -3.15 16.37 -0.97
C GLU A 67 -4.52 15.73 -0.68
N TYR A 68 -4.56 14.40 -0.52
CA TYR A 68 -5.81 13.65 -0.38
C TYR A 68 -6.21 13.35 1.06
N LEU A 69 -5.29 13.41 2.02
CA LEU A 69 -5.56 13.03 3.41
C LEU A 69 -6.74 13.78 4.02
N PRO A 70 -6.91 15.10 3.86
CA PRO A 70 -8.10 15.79 4.37
C PRO A 70 -9.41 15.19 3.83
N GLN A 71 -9.47 14.91 2.53
CA GLN A 71 -10.65 14.34 1.87
C GLN A 71 -10.93 12.92 2.34
N ILE A 72 -9.88 12.11 2.55
CA ILE A 72 -9.99 10.76 3.09
C ILE A 72 -10.55 10.79 4.52
N LEU A 73 -10.07 11.71 5.37
CA LEU A 73 -10.55 11.84 6.75
C LEU A 73 -12.02 12.29 6.81
N ASP A 74 -12.42 13.23 5.95
CA ASP A 74 -13.81 13.67 5.84
C ASP A 74 -14.72 12.55 5.33
N ALA A 75 -14.29 11.82 4.29
CA ALA A 75 -15.02 10.67 3.77
C ALA A 75 -15.12 9.55 4.80
N THR A 76 -14.08 9.33 5.60
CA THR A 76 -14.10 8.36 6.71
C THR A 76 -15.16 8.77 7.75
N ALA A 77 -15.19 10.05 8.15
CA ALA A 77 -16.21 10.53 9.08
C ALA A 77 -17.64 10.37 8.51
N LEU A 78 -17.83 10.58 7.20
CA LEU A 78 -19.10 10.32 6.54
C LEU A 78 -19.47 8.84 6.58
N ALA A 79 -18.53 7.94 6.29
CA ALA A 79 -18.75 6.49 6.32
C ALA A 79 -19.21 6.01 7.71
N TYR A 80 -18.65 6.56 8.80
CA TYR A 80 -19.13 6.29 10.17
C TYR A 80 -20.63 6.62 10.35
N THR A 81 -21.14 7.66 9.67
CA THR A 81 -22.56 8.02 9.78
C THR A 81 -23.50 7.15 8.96
N HIS A 82 -22.98 6.40 7.99
CA HIS A 82 -23.74 5.41 7.25
C HIS A 82 -23.80 4.07 8.00
N GLU A 83 -22.71 3.73 8.69
CA GLU A 83 -22.56 2.44 9.38
C GLU A 83 -23.19 2.45 10.79
N TYR A 84 -23.08 3.56 11.52
CA TYR A 84 -23.50 3.64 12.92
C TYR A 84 -24.60 4.67 13.14
N SER A 85 -25.54 4.32 14.00
CA SER A 85 -26.55 5.23 14.52
C SER A 85 -25.92 6.37 15.35
N LEU A 86 -26.69 7.44 15.57
CA LEU A 86 -26.22 8.57 16.38
C LEU A 86 -25.84 8.16 17.81
N ASP A 87 -26.62 7.27 18.43
CA ASP A 87 -26.35 6.82 19.80
C ASP A 87 -25.11 5.92 19.89
N GLU A 88 -24.87 5.07 18.89
CA GLU A 88 -23.61 4.33 18.78
C GLU A 88 -22.42 5.26 18.61
N LEU A 89 -22.52 6.28 17.74
CA LEU A 89 -21.47 7.28 17.56
C LEU A 89 -21.20 8.06 18.85
N ARG A 90 -22.22 8.34 19.67
CA ARG A 90 -22.03 8.96 20.99
C ARG A 90 -21.27 8.04 21.94
N HIS A 91 -21.60 6.75 21.99
CA HIS A 91 -20.88 5.79 22.83
C HIS A 91 -19.44 5.57 22.37
N ILE A 92 -19.22 5.44 21.05
CA ILE A 92 -17.87 5.31 20.48
C ILE A 92 -17.03 6.55 20.80
N ARG A 93 -17.60 7.75 20.68
CA ARG A 93 -16.92 8.98 21.06
C ARG A 93 -16.60 9.01 22.56
N ALA A 94 -17.56 8.68 23.42
CA ALA A 94 -17.33 8.67 24.86
C ALA A 94 -16.19 7.71 25.24
N PHE A 95 -16.10 6.55 24.58
CA PHE A 95 -14.95 5.65 24.70
C PHE A 95 -13.66 6.28 24.16
N ALA A 96 -13.69 6.85 22.95
CA ALA A 96 -12.55 7.50 22.29
C ALA A 96 -11.94 8.62 23.15
N GLU A 97 -12.75 9.35 23.91
CA GLU A 97 -12.31 10.43 24.80
C GLU A 97 -11.63 9.91 26.09
N THR A 98 -11.76 8.63 26.42
CA THR A 98 -10.99 8.03 27.52
C THR A 98 -9.50 7.87 27.14
N PRO A 99 -8.57 7.87 28.11
CA PRO A 99 -7.16 7.61 27.83
C PRO A 99 -6.91 6.28 27.12
N ALA A 100 -7.67 5.23 27.48
CA ALA A 100 -7.56 3.91 26.87
C ALA A 100 -8.11 3.90 25.44
N GLY A 101 -9.28 4.50 25.20
CA GLY A 101 -9.90 4.53 23.88
C GLY A 101 -9.14 5.40 22.89
N SER A 102 -8.67 6.57 23.31
CA SER A 102 -7.81 7.43 22.48
C SER A 102 -6.55 6.69 22.06
N ARG A 103 -5.85 6.07 23.02
CA ARG A 103 -4.68 5.23 22.73
C ARG A 103 -5.02 4.09 21.79
N TYR A 104 -6.11 3.37 22.04
CA TYR A 104 -6.54 2.25 21.20
C TYR A 104 -6.75 2.70 19.74
N LEU A 105 -7.52 3.77 19.50
CA LEU A 105 -7.79 4.26 18.15
C LEU A 105 -6.51 4.71 17.43
N GLN A 106 -5.66 5.50 18.11
CA GLN A 106 -4.40 6.01 17.53
C GLN A 106 -3.35 4.93 17.25
N THR A 107 -3.40 3.81 17.97
CA THR A 107 -2.41 2.73 17.84
C THR A 107 -2.94 1.53 17.08
N SER A 108 -4.25 1.45 16.82
CA SER A 108 -4.88 0.32 16.13
C SER A 108 -4.22 -0.01 14.78
N MET A 109 -3.91 1.00 13.97
CA MET A 109 -3.20 0.83 12.70
C MET A 109 -1.74 0.41 12.87
N LYS A 110 -1.08 0.79 13.98
CA LYS A 110 0.29 0.37 14.27
C LYS A 110 0.41 -1.12 14.59
N LEU A 111 -0.70 -1.76 15.00
CA LEU A 111 -0.73 -3.21 15.22
C LEU A 111 -0.44 -4.00 13.94
N LEU A 112 -0.72 -3.43 12.76
CA LEU A 112 -0.34 -4.05 11.48
C LEU A 112 1.19 -4.09 11.26
N GLY A 113 1.92 -3.16 11.87
CA GLY A 113 3.38 -3.11 11.89
C GLY A 113 4.02 -3.85 13.08
N ASP A 114 3.21 -4.48 13.95
CA ASP A 114 3.73 -5.29 15.05
C ASP A 114 4.65 -6.41 14.52
N PRO A 115 5.80 -6.72 15.15
CA PRO A 115 6.71 -7.74 14.66
C PRO A 115 6.08 -9.13 14.47
N ALA A 116 5.09 -9.51 15.29
CA ALA A 116 4.39 -10.78 15.14
C ALA A 116 3.52 -10.80 13.90
N VAL A 117 2.81 -9.70 13.62
CA VAL A 117 2.00 -9.54 12.40
C VAL A 117 2.89 -9.43 11.17
N ALA A 118 3.94 -8.60 11.23
CA ALA A 118 4.89 -8.38 10.15
C ALA A 118 5.55 -9.69 9.70
N LYS A 119 5.97 -10.55 10.64
CA LYS A 119 6.57 -11.85 10.31
C LYS A 119 5.64 -12.74 9.47
N VAL A 120 4.35 -12.79 9.82
CA VAL A 120 3.37 -13.56 9.05
C VAL A 120 3.09 -12.88 7.71
N ASN A 121 2.98 -11.55 7.71
CA ASN A 121 2.74 -10.78 6.50
C ASN A 121 3.87 -10.93 5.48
N GLU A 122 5.13 -10.98 5.92
CA GLU A 122 6.30 -11.20 5.07
C GLU A 122 6.24 -12.58 4.38
N ALA A 123 5.90 -13.63 5.13
CA ALA A 123 5.73 -14.98 4.56
C ALA A 123 4.56 -15.03 3.57
N TYR A 124 3.46 -14.35 3.88
CA TYR A 124 2.31 -14.21 3.00
C TYR A 124 2.66 -13.48 1.70
N LEU A 125 3.39 -12.36 1.79
CA LEU A 125 3.84 -11.60 0.62
C LEU A 125 4.83 -12.40 -0.24
N GLU A 126 5.76 -13.15 0.38
CA GLU A 126 6.65 -14.07 -0.35
C GLU A 126 5.85 -15.14 -1.12
N ALA A 127 4.81 -15.71 -0.50
CA ALA A 127 3.95 -16.69 -1.14
C ALA A 127 3.20 -16.10 -2.33
N ILE A 128 2.64 -14.89 -2.18
CA ILE A 128 1.98 -14.17 -3.29
C ILE A 128 2.96 -13.91 -4.45
N GLN A 129 4.18 -13.48 -4.16
CA GLN A 129 5.18 -13.22 -5.22
C GLN A 129 5.50 -14.47 -6.03
N LYS A 130 5.58 -15.64 -5.37
CA LYS A 130 5.78 -16.93 -6.06
C LYS A 130 4.62 -17.26 -6.99
N VAL A 131 3.38 -17.07 -6.53
CA VAL A 131 2.19 -17.26 -7.36
C VAL A 131 2.19 -16.29 -8.55
N GLN A 132 2.48 -15.02 -8.33
CA GLN A 132 2.55 -14.01 -9.40
C GLN A 132 3.64 -14.32 -10.43
N LEU A 133 4.79 -14.87 -10.01
CA LEU A 133 5.84 -15.28 -10.94
C LEU A 133 5.37 -16.44 -11.82
N ALA A 134 4.81 -17.49 -11.21
CA ALA A 134 4.28 -18.65 -11.93
C ALA A 134 3.17 -18.26 -12.92
N GLU A 135 2.24 -17.39 -12.52
CA GLU A 135 1.17 -16.90 -13.39
C GLU A 135 1.70 -16.02 -14.53
N ARG A 136 2.75 -15.21 -14.29
CA ARG A 136 3.41 -14.45 -15.37
C ARG A 136 4.07 -15.36 -16.39
N GLU A 137 4.78 -16.40 -15.95
CA GLU A 137 5.42 -17.38 -16.83
C GLU A 137 4.38 -18.14 -17.65
N ARG A 138 3.29 -18.58 -17.00
CA ARG A 138 2.16 -19.23 -17.66
C ARG A 138 1.52 -18.32 -18.71
N MET A 139 1.22 -17.08 -18.35
CA MET A 139 0.61 -16.11 -19.27
C MET A 139 1.52 -15.81 -20.45
N GLN A 140 2.83 -15.67 -20.23
CA GLN A 140 3.81 -15.51 -21.32
C GLN A 140 3.81 -16.72 -22.25
N ALA A 141 3.75 -17.94 -21.72
CA ALA A 141 3.67 -19.15 -22.53
C ALA A 141 2.38 -19.21 -23.35
N GLU A 142 1.24 -18.87 -22.75
CA GLU A 142 -0.07 -18.80 -23.44
C GLU A 142 -0.07 -17.74 -24.55
N ILE A 143 0.50 -16.55 -24.30
CA ILE A 143 0.64 -15.49 -25.33
C ILE A 143 1.53 -15.98 -26.48
N VAL A 144 2.66 -16.63 -26.17
CA VAL A 144 3.57 -17.16 -27.21
C VAL A 144 2.87 -18.24 -28.04
N ASP A 145 2.14 -19.15 -27.41
CA ASP A 145 1.38 -20.20 -28.11
C ASP A 145 0.27 -19.60 -29.00
N TYR A 146 -0.47 -18.62 -28.47
CA TYR A 146 -1.47 -17.88 -29.24
C TYR A 146 -0.85 -17.21 -30.47
N LEU A 147 0.24 -16.46 -30.31
CA LEU A 147 0.89 -15.76 -31.43
C LEU A 147 1.47 -16.72 -32.48
N LYS A 148 1.91 -17.93 -32.09
CA LYS A 148 2.31 -18.98 -33.04
C LYS A 148 1.13 -19.49 -33.87
N LYS A 149 -0.05 -19.64 -33.25
CA LYS A 149 -1.30 -20.07 -33.91
C LYS A 149 -1.96 -18.96 -34.74
N HIS A 150 -1.65 -17.70 -34.43
CA HIS A 150 -2.20 -16.51 -35.08
C HIS A 150 -1.09 -15.61 -35.66
N PRO A 151 -0.43 -16.05 -36.75
CA PRO A 151 0.72 -15.32 -37.33
C PRO A 151 0.33 -13.94 -37.89
N ASP A 152 -0.93 -13.73 -38.26
CA ASP A 152 -1.47 -12.42 -38.68
C ASP A 152 -1.47 -11.39 -37.53
N VAL A 153 -1.76 -11.83 -36.30
CA VAL A 153 -1.69 -11.00 -35.09
C VAL A 153 -0.23 -10.72 -34.74
N ALA A 154 0.64 -11.72 -34.83
CA ALA A 154 2.08 -11.55 -34.60
C ALA A 154 2.71 -10.53 -35.58
N ALA A 155 2.33 -10.58 -36.86
CA ALA A 155 2.79 -9.62 -37.87
C ALA A 155 2.33 -8.19 -37.57
N LYS A 156 1.09 -7.99 -37.11
CA LYS A 156 0.58 -6.66 -36.70
C LYS A 156 1.32 -6.11 -35.48
N LEU A 157 1.65 -6.94 -34.49
CA LEU A 157 2.41 -6.53 -33.31
C LEU A 157 3.87 -6.16 -33.63
N GLN A 158 4.48 -6.84 -34.60
CA GLN A 158 5.83 -6.51 -35.08
C GLN A 158 5.84 -5.25 -35.96
N GLY A 159 4.82 -5.08 -36.82
CA GLY A 159 4.66 -3.87 -37.65
C GLY A 159 4.41 -2.59 -36.85
N ASN A 160 3.90 -2.69 -35.63
CA ASN A 160 3.70 -1.55 -34.72
C ASN A 160 4.93 -1.23 -33.85
N ARG A 161 6.02 -2.02 -33.89
CA ARG A 161 7.30 -1.60 -33.30
C ARG A 161 7.99 -0.65 -34.28
N VAL A 162 7.81 0.65 -34.08
CA VAL A 162 8.61 1.70 -34.74
C VAL A 162 10.10 1.42 -34.47
N PRO A 163 11.00 1.54 -35.47
CA PRO A 163 12.43 1.35 -35.23
C PRO A 163 12.92 2.39 -34.23
N SER A 164 13.69 1.98 -33.21
CA SER A 164 14.47 2.93 -32.43
C SER A 164 15.49 3.59 -33.35
N SER A 165 15.19 4.80 -33.79
CA SER A 165 16.16 5.68 -34.44
C SER A 165 17.22 6.05 -33.40
N ASN A 166 18.41 5.48 -33.57
CA ASN A 166 19.66 6.06 -33.07
C ASN A 166 19.87 7.40 -33.79
N GLU A 167 20.07 8.46 -33.02
CA GLU A 167 20.97 9.57 -33.37
C GLU A 167 21.85 9.87 -32.15
#